data_AF-A0A0J7JUZ1-F1
#
_entry.id   AF-A0A0J7JUZ1-F1
#
_cell.length_a   1.000
_cell.length_b   1.000
_cell.length_c   1.000
_cell.angle_alpha   90.00
_cell.angle_beta   90.00
_cell.angle_gamma   90.00
#
_symmetry.space_group_name_H-M   'P 1'
#
loop_
_entity.id
_entity.type
_entity.pdbx_description
1 polymer ?
#
loop_
_entity_poly.entity_id
_entity_poly.type
_entity_poly.pdbx_seq_one_letter_code
_entity_poly.pdbx_strand_id
1 'polypeptide(L)' 'MYRQVLLNETQIPLQRILWRDQATKEIKTYELVTLTYGTAPASFLATKVIQQLAKMEEDQFPMGRKEERR' A
#
# COMPACT_ATOMS: atom_id res chain seq x y z
N MET A 1 -2.85 -3.30 6.16
CA MET A 1 -1.76 -2.31 6.03
C MET A 1 -1.54 -1.88 4.59
N TYR A 2 -0.82 -2.61 3.73
CA TYR A 2 -0.48 -2.15 2.36
C TYR A 2 -1.69 -1.71 1.51
N ARG A 3 -2.74 -2.53 1.43
CA ARG A 3 -3.96 -2.22 0.65
C ARG A 3 -4.81 -1.07 1.20
N GLN A 4 -4.46 -0.48 2.34
CA GLN A 4 -5.12 0.73 2.85
C GLN A 4 -4.40 2.01 2.42
N VAL A 5 -3.32 1.89 1.65
CA VAL A 5 -2.58 3.03 1.10
C VAL A 5 -2.88 3.12 -0.40
N LEU A 6 -3.62 4.15 -0.80
CA LEU A 6 -3.85 4.47 -2.21
C LEU A 6 -2.56 5.01 -2.83
N LEU A 7 -2.30 4.61 -4.08
CA LEU A 7 -1.19 5.16 -4.84
C LEU A 7 -1.58 6.48 -5.48
N ASN A 8 -0.59 7.35 -5.64
CA ASN A 8 -0.77 8.56 -6.44
C ASN A 8 -1.10 8.19 -7.88
N GLU A 9 -2.05 8.89 -8.50
CA GLU A 9 -2.53 8.60 -9.87
C GLU A 9 -1.40 8.54 -10.89
N THR A 10 -0.37 9.39 -10.75
CA THR A 10 0.80 9.41 -11.65
C THR A 10 1.68 8.17 -11.53
N GLN A 11 1.56 7.42 -10.43
CA GLN A 11 2.34 6.21 -10.13
C GLN A 11 1.57 4.92 -10.45
N ILE A 12 0.24 4.97 -10.59
CA ILE A 12 -0.60 3.80 -10.89
C ILE A 12 -0.15 3.07 -12.18
N PRO A 13 0.21 3.77 -13.28
CA PRO A 13 0.70 3.10 -14.50
C PRO A 13 1.97 2.26 -14.30
N LEU A 14 2.75 2.54 -13.25
CA LEU A 14 3.96 1.78 -12.90
C LEU A 14 3.66 0.46 -12.18
N GLN A 15 2.41 0.24 -11.78
CA GLN A 15 1.96 -0.95 -11.05
C GLN A 15 1.08 -1.86 -11.93
N ARG A 16 1.40 -1.95 -13.22
CA ARG A 16 0.71 -2.84 -14.15
C ARG A 16 1.10 -4.29 -13.97
N ILE A 17 0.11 -5.17 -14.02
CA ILE A 17 0.31 -6.60 -14.07
C ILE A 17 -0.38 -7.19 -15.30
N LEU A 18 0.21 -8.27 -15.81
CA LEU A 18 -0.39 -9.11 -16.83
C LEU A 18 -1.01 -10.34 -16.15
N TRP A 19 -2.25 -10.65 -16.50
CA TRP A 19 -2.96 -11.79 -15.94
C TRP A 19 -3.78 -12.53 -16.99
N ARG A 20 -3.79 -13.86 -16.88
CA ARG A 20 -4.68 -14.76 -17.62
C ARG A 20 -5.01 -15.96 -16.74
N ASP A 21 -6.25 -16.43 -16.84
CA ASP A 21 -6.74 -17.60 -16.11
C ASP A 21 -6.43 -18.92 -16.85
N GLN A 22 -6.30 -18.89 -18.17
CA GLN A 22 -5.96 -20.05 -19.01
C GLN A 22 -4.94 -19.67 -20.08
N ALA A 23 -4.07 -20.61 -20.46
CA ALA A 23 -3.03 -20.38 -21.46
C ALA A 23 -3.57 -20.03 -22.85
N THR A 24 -4.78 -20.49 -23.17
CA THR A 24 -5.47 -20.27 -24.45
C THR A 24 -6.26 -18.95 -24.50
N LYS A 25 -6.46 -18.29 -23.37
CA LYS A 25 -7.18 -17.01 -23.29
C LYS A 25 -6.22 -15.84 -23.45
N GLU A 26 -6.78 -14.71 -23.90
CA GLU A 26 -6.06 -13.45 -24.05
C GLU A 26 -5.50 -12.96 -22.70
N ILE A 27 -4.28 -12.40 -22.75
CA ILE A 27 -3.66 -11.77 -21.59
C ILE A 27 -4.33 -10.43 -21.32
N LYS A 28 -4.82 -10.25 -20.09
CA LYS A 28 -5.40 -8.99 -19.62
C LYS A 28 -4.34 -8.18 -18.89
N THR A 29 -4.46 -6.86 -18.98
CA THR A 29 -3.65 -5.91 -18.22
C THR A 29 -4.50 -5.30 -17.11
N TYR A 30 -3.95 -5.25 -15.90
CA TYR A 30 -4.58 -4.63 -14.74
C TYR A 30 -3.63 -3.64 -14.09
N GLU A 31 -4.18 -2.61 -13.46
CA GLU A 31 -3.43 -1.63 -12.67
C GLU A 31 -3.78 -1.79 -11.19
N LEU A 32 -2.74 -1.91 -10.35
CA LEU A 32 -2.92 -1.96 -8.91
C LEU A 32 -3.00 -0.53 -8.35
N VAL A 33 -4.15 -0.19 -7.76
CA VAL A 33 -4.43 1.18 -7.27
C VAL A 33 -3.98 1.42 -5.83
N THR A 34 -3.61 0.35 -5.12
CA THR A 34 -3.12 0.41 -3.74
C THR A 34 -1.69 -0.10 -3.67
N LEU A 35 -0.95 0.36 -2.66
CA LEU A 35 0.36 -0.18 -2.34
C LEU A 35 0.28 -1.71 -2.16
N THR A 36 1.18 -2.42 -2.82
CA THR A 36 1.31 -3.87 -2.73
C THR A 36 2.72 -4.25 -2.28
N TYR A 37 2.87 -5.46 -1.76
CA TYR A 37 4.19 -6.05 -1.54
C TYR A 37 4.89 -6.35 -2.87
N GLY A 38 6.21 -6.51 -2.82
CA GLY A 38 7.03 -6.87 -4.00
C GLY A 38 7.70 -5.69 -4.70
N THR A 39 7.41 -4.45 -4.29
CA THR A 39 8.21 -3.29 -4.68
C THR A 39 9.20 -2.94 -3.56
N ALA A 40 10.38 -2.46 -3.92
CA ALA A 40 11.43 -2.10 -2.97
C ALA A 40 10.96 -1.14 -1.84
N PRO A 41 10.16 -0.09 -2.10
CA PRO A 41 9.75 0.84 -1.05
C PRO A 41 8.51 0.38 -0.25
N ALA A 42 7.85 -0.72 -0.63
CA ALA A 42 6.54 -1.08 -0.08
C ALA A 42 6.54 -1.13 1.45
N SER A 43 7.42 -1.94 2.05
CA SER A 43 7.49 -2.13 3.50
C SER A 43 7.79 -0.84 4.24
N PHE A 44 8.71 -0.03 3.71
CA PHE A 44 9.05 1.26 4.29
C PHE A 44 7.84 2.20 4.30
N LEU A 45 7.18 2.36 3.14
CA LEU A 45 6.03 3.25 3.00
C LEU A 45 4.88 2.83 3.92
N ALA A 46 4.57 1.54 3.97
CA ALA A 46 3.46 1.04 4.76
C ALA A 46 3.67 1.21 6.27
N THR A 47 4.88 0.95 6.77
CA THR A 47 5.23 1.23 8.16
C THR A 47 5.20 2.72 8.44
N LYS A 48 5.77 3.56 7.55
CA LYS A 48 5.78 5.02 7.72
C LYS A 48 4.38 5.62 7.80
N VAL A 49 3.43 5.09 7.03
CA VAL A 49 2.03 5.53 7.10
C VAL A 49 1.44 5.24 8.48
N ILE A 50 1.66 4.06 9.04
CA ILE A 50 1.17 3.74 10.40
C ILE A 50 1.78 4.72 11.43
N GLN A 51 3.09 4.95 11.35
CA GLN A 51 3.78 5.88 12.25
C GLN A 51 3.21 7.30 12.17
N GLN A 52 3.00 7.77 10.95
CA GLN A 52 2.45 9.09 10.70
C GLN A 52 1.01 9.22 11.21
N LEU A 53 0.18 8.19 11.02
CA LEU A 53 -1.18 8.15 11.54
C LEU A 53 -1.20 8.18 13.07
N ALA A 54 -0.37 7.38 13.73
CA ALA A 54 -0.28 7.37 15.20
C ALA A 54 0.15 8.72 15.77
N LYS A 55 1.00 9.46 15.05
CA LYS A 55 1.39 10.83 15.39
C LYS A 55 0.27 11.85 15.13
N MET A 56 -0.48 11.73 14.04
CA MET A 56 -1.57 12.67 13.73
C MET A 56 -2.75 12.54 14.70
N GLU A 57 -3.06 11.31 15.07
CA GLU A 57 -4.21 10.96 15.89
C GLU A 57 -3.87 10.93 17.39
N GLU A 58 -2.72 11.50 17.75
CA GLU A 58 -2.10 11.31 19.07
C GLU A 58 -2.85 11.97 20.23
N ASP A 59 -3.52 13.08 19.94
CA ASP A 59 -4.32 13.82 20.92
C ASP A 59 -5.67 13.12 21.16
N GLN A 60 -6.24 12.52 20.11
CA GLN A 60 -7.52 11.82 20.18
C GLN A 60 -7.36 10.39 20.71
N PHE A 61 -6.24 9.73 20.41
CA PHE A 61 -5.97 8.33 20.77
C PHE A 61 -4.58 8.15 21.42
N PRO A 62 -4.38 8.69 22.64
CA PRO A 62 -3.07 8.72 23.29
C PRO A 62 -2.50 7.34 23.65
N MET A 63 -3.33 6.30 23.71
CA MET A 63 -2.90 4.91 23.94
C MET A 63 -2.29 4.29 22.68
N GLY A 64 -2.82 4.59 21.48
CA GLY A 64 -2.32 4.06 20.22
C GLY A 64 -0.89 4.52 19.90
N ARG A 65 -0.55 5.77 20.27
CA ARG A 65 0.82 6.31 20.15
C ARG A 65 1.84 5.54 21.02
N LYS A 66 1.44 5.01 22.18
CA LYS A 66 2.35 4.30 23.09
C LYS A 66 2.81 2.95 22.53
N GLU A 67 1.94 2.29 21.76
CA GLU A 67 2.22 0.95 21.20
C GLU A 67 3.07 1.00 19.92
N GLU A 68 3.07 2.12 19.19
CA GLU A 68 3.89 2.33 17.98
C GLU A 68 5.41 2.35 18.26
N ARG A 69 5.83 2.66 19.49
CA ARG A 69 7.25 2.80 19.88
C ARG A 69 7.97 1.49 20.23
N ARG A 70 7.33 0.34 20.06
CA ARG A 70 7.94 -0.99 20.27
C ARG A 70 8.48 -1.58 18.98
#